data_AF-A0A662W294-F1
#
_entry.id   AF-A0A662W294-F1
#
_cell.length_a   1.000
_cell.length_b   1.000
_cell.length_c   1.000
_cell.angle_alpha   90.00
_cell.angle_beta   90.00
_cell.angle_gamma   90.00
#
_symmetry.space_group_name_H-M   'P 1'
#
loop_
_entity.id
_entity.type
_entity.pdbx_description
1 polymer ?
#
loop_
_entity_poly.entity_id
_entity_poly.type
_entity_poly.pdbx_seq_one_letter_code
_entity_poly.pdbx_strand_id
1 'polypeptide(L)'
;MVGVSTVIGIIVFLIMLFEILRHAKSKGFDAYSLFLAILVTTILAMTLLPDQLAAIAPRVGFRHPIHITLSLVSITALFFAVKLYFKAKELEKNITEIVRHIALQEAKKKE
;
A
#
# COMPACT_ATOMS: atom_id res chain seq x y z
N MET A 1 -24.14 -22.54 -8.81
CA MET A 1 -23.40 -22.91 -7.58
C MET A 1 -22.35 -21.85 -7.34
N VAL A 2 -22.32 -21.22 -6.17
CA VAL A 2 -21.28 -20.24 -5.84
C VAL A 2 -19.96 -21.01 -5.77
N GLY A 3 -18.98 -20.62 -6.58
CA GLY A 3 -17.69 -21.29 -6.60
C GLY A 3 -16.97 -21.15 -5.27
N VAL A 4 -16.22 -22.17 -4.86
CA VAL A 4 -15.37 -22.12 -3.65
C VAL A 4 -14.42 -20.91 -3.68
N SER A 5 -13.95 -20.54 -4.87
CA SER A 5 -13.15 -19.34 -5.14
C SER A 5 -13.90 -18.05 -4.79
N THR A 6 -15.20 -17.97 -5.05
CA THR A 6 -16.04 -16.81 -4.74
C THR A 6 -16.22 -16.65 -3.23
N VAL A 7 -16.44 -17.76 -2.51
CA VAL A 7 -16.57 -17.75 -1.05
C VAL A 7 -15.27 -17.30 -0.37
N ILE A 8 -14.13 -17.84 -0.81
CA ILE A 8 -12.80 -17.42 -0.31
C ILE A 8 -12.55 -15.95 -0.61
N GLY A 9 -12.90 -15.47 -1.81
CA GLY A 9 -12.78 -14.06 -2.19
C GLY A 9 -13.57 -13.13 -1.27
N ILE A 10 -14.81 -13.50 -0.93
CA ILE A 10 -15.66 -12.72 -0.01
C ILE A 10 -15.08 -12.68 1.41
N ILE A 11 -14.56 -13.81 1.91
CA ILE A 11 -13.96 -13.86 3.27
C ILE A 11 -12.71 -12.99 3.34
N VAL A 12 -11.81 -13.10 2.36
CA VAL A 12 -10.60 -12.26 2.28
C VAL A 12 -10.98 -10.78 2.17
N PHE A 13 -12.01 -10.47 1.38
CA PHE A 13 -12.52 -9.11 1.25
C PHE A 13 -13.03 -8.55 2.58
N LEU A 14 -13.84 -9.31 3.34
CA LEU A 14 -14.36 -8.85 4.63
C LEU A 14 -13.25 -8.59 5.65
N ILE A 15 -12.25 -9.47 5.72
CA ILE A 15 -11.09 -9.32 6.62
C ILE A 15 -10.29 -8.05 6.24
N MET A 16 -10.05 -7.83 4.95
CA MET A 16 -9.27 -6.67 4.51
C MET A 16 -10.05 -5.35 4.60
N LEU A 17 -11.37 -5.36 4.34
CA LEU A 17 -12.22 -4.19 4.49
C LEU A 17 -12.30 -3.77 5.96
N PHE A 18 -12.34 -4.74 6.87
CA PHE A 18 -12.24 -4.49 8.30
C PHE A 18 -10.91 -3.82 8.68
N GLU A 19 -9.78 -4.30 8.16
CA GLU A 19 -8.45 -3.68 8.38
C GLU A 19 -8.38 -2.25 7.83
N ILE A 20 -8.92 -1.99 6.63
CA ILE A 20 -8.96 -0.63 6.03
C ILE A 20 -9.80 0.31 6.90
N LEU A 21 -11.00 -0.10 7.31
CA LEU A 21 -11.87 0.71 8.16
C LEU A 21 -11.24 0.97 9.53
N ARG A 22 -10.56 -0.02 10.10
CA ARG A 22 -9.84 0.10 11.36
C ARG A 22 -8.66 1.08 11.26
N HIS A 23 -7.88 1.00 10.19
CA HIS A 23 -6.78 1.94 9.94
C HIS A 23 -7.28 3.36 9.67
N ALA A 24 -8.28 3.51 8.79
CA ALA A 24 -8.85 4.80 8.43
C ALA A 24 -9.43 5.54 9.65
N LYS A 25 -10.08 4.83 10.59
CA LYS A 25 -10.58 5.41 11.84
C LYS A 25 -9.50 5.92 12.78
N SER A 26 -8.31 5.30 12.80
CA SER A 26 -7.28 5.63 13.80
C SER A 26 -6.22 6.62 13.33
N LYS A 27 -5.90 6.65 12.03
CA LYS A 27 -4.80 7.47 11.49
C LYS A 27 -5.18 8.34 10.28
N GLY A 28 -6.44 8.31 9.85
CA GLY A 28 -6.90 8.99 8.63
C GLY A 28 -6.52 8.23 7.35
N PHE A 29 -6.90 8.79 6.19
CA PHE A 29 -6.61 8.19 4.88
C PHE A 29 -5.16 8.46 4.49
N ASP A 30 -4.25 7.65 5.01
CA ASP A 30 -2.84 7.72 4.69
C ASP A 30 -2.52 6.95 3.40
N ALA A 31 -1.29 7.09 2.93
CA ALA A 31 -0.89 6.40 1.71
C ALA A 31 -1.00 4.87 1.89
N TYR A 32 -0.65 4.31 3.05
CA TYR A 32 -0.77 2.86 3.30
C TYR A 32 -2.22 2.36 3.15
N SER A 33 -3.20 3.11 3.63
CA SER A 33 -4.62 2.81 3.43
C SER A 33 -5.04 2.86 1.96
N LEU A 34 -4.47 3.78 1.18
CA LEU A 34 -4.63 3.85 -0.28
C LEU A 34 -4.04 2.62 -1.00
N PHE A 35 -2.85 2.18 -0.60
CA PHE A 35 -2.22 0.96 -1.11
C PHE A 35 -3.12 -0.26 -0.87
N LEU A 36 -3.57 -0.42 0.38
CA LEU A 36 -4.47 -1.50 0.76
C LEU A 36 -5.79 -1.42 -0.03
N ALA A 37 -6.37 -0.24 -0.18
CA ALA A 37 -7.61 -0.06 -0.94
C ALA A 37 -7.44 -0.46 -2.42
N ILE A 38 -6.34 -0.05 -3.06
CA ILE A 38 -6.03 -0.45 -4.45
C ILE A 38 -5.86 -1.96 -4.52
N LEU A 39 -5.06 -2.56 -3.63
CA LEU A 39 -4.79 -3.99 -3.61
C LEU A 39 -6.09 -4.81 -3.43
N VAL A 40 -6.94 -4.40 -2.48
CA VAL A 40 -8.25 -5.02 -2.23
C VAL A 40 -9.17 -4.90 -3.43
N THR A 41 -9.27 -3.70 -4.02
CA THR A 41 -10.13 -3.47 -5.20
C THR A 41 -9.67 -4.33 -6.37
N THR A 42 -8.36 -4.49 -6.56
CA THR A 42 -7.81 -5.31 -7.64
C THR A 42 -8.12 -6.79 -7.42
N ILE A 43 -7.97 -7.31 -6.19
CA ILE A 43 -8.31 -8.71 -5.84
C ILE A 43 -9.82 -8.97 -5.98
N LEU A 44 -10.65 -8.02 -5.57
CA LEU A 44 -12.10 -8.09 -5.76
C LEU A 44 -12.48 -8.16 -7.24
N ALA A 45 -11.88 -7.30 -8.07
CA ALA A 45 -12.14 -7.33 -9.50
C ALA A 45 -11.80 -8.71 -10.09
N MET A 46 -10.71 -9.36 -9.66
CA MET A 46 -10.35 -10.71 -10.12
C MET A 46 -11.36 -11.79 -9.71
N THR A 47 -11.93 -11.67 -8.52
CA THR A 47 -12.81 -12.71 -7.95
C THR A 47 -14.26 -12.57 -8.38
N LEU A 48 -14.75 -11.33 -8.51
CA LEU A 48 -16.14 -11.04 -8.88
C LEU A 48 -16.34 -10.90 -10.39
N LEU A 49 -15.32 -10.48 -11.12
CA LEU A 49 -15.39 -10.12 -12.54
C LEU A 49 -14.30 -10.82 -13.37
N PRO A 50 -14.12 -12.16 -13.25
CA PRO A 50 -13.04 -12.87 -13.93
C PRO A 50 -13.17 -12.83 -15.46
N ASP A 51 -14.39 -12.94 -15.98
CA ASP A 51 -14.64 -12.98 -17.43
C ASP A 51 -14.39 -11.62 -18.10
N GLN A 52 -14.78 -10.51 -17.43
CA GLN A 52 -14.46 -9.18 -17.95
C GLN A 52 -12.95 -8.93 -17.94
N LEU A 53 -12.24 -9.33 -16.89
CA LEU A 53 -10.79 -9.18 -16.83
C LEU A 53 -10.07 -10.06 -17.86
N ALA A 54 -10.57 -11.27 -18.13
CA ALA A 54 -10.07 -12.15 -19.18
C ALA A 54 -10.26 -11.54 -20.58
N ALA A 55 -11.34 -10.79 -20.81
CA ALA A 55 -11.57 -10.08 -22.06
C ALA A 55 -10.70 -8.81 -22.21
N ILE A 56 -10.36 -8.16 -21.10
CA ILE A 56 -9.54 -6.94 -21.09
C ILE A 56 -8.05 -7.27 -21.19
N ALA A 57 -7.58 -8.33 -20.52
CA ALA A 57 -6.15 -8.66 -20.45
C ALA A 57 -5.42 -8.67 -21.81
N PRO A 58 -5.95 -9.30 -22.87
CA PRO A 58 -5.30 -9.32 -24.17
C PRO A 58 -5.21 -7.94 -24.82
N ARG A 59 -6.20 -7.06 -24.57
CA ARG A 59 -6.22 -5.69 -25.12
C ARG A 59 -5.15 -4.80 -24.51
N VAL A 60 -4.76 -5.09 -23.27
CA VAL A 60 -3.70 -4.38 -22.55
C VAL A 60 -2.34 -5.07 -22.76
N GLY A 61 -2.27 -6.11 -23.60
CA GLY A 61 -1.03 -6.84 -23.91
C GLY A 61 -0.67 -7.94 -22.90
N PHE A 62 -1.56 -8.30 -21.98
CA PHE A 62 -1.35 -9.34 -21.00
C PHE A 62 -2.03 -10.66 -21.40
N ARG A 63 -1.30 -11.78 -21.27
CA ARG A 63 -1.82 -13.12 -21.56
C ARG A 63 -2.77 -13.66 -20.48
N HIS A 64 -2.56 -13.25 -19.23
CA HIS A 64 -3.38 -13.67 -18.10
C HIS A 64 -3.78 -12.45 -17.25
N PRO A 65 -5.03 -12.39 -16.75
CA PRO A 65 -5.50 -11.33 -15.87
C PRO A 65 -4.61 -11.07 -14.66
N ILE A 66 -3.99 -12.12 -14.12
CA ILE A 66 -3.15 -12.01 -12.92
C ILE A 66 -1.93 -11.12 -13.13
N HIS A 67 -1.44 -11.00 -14.37
CA HIS A 67 -0.33 -10.11 -14.68
C HIS A 67 -0.71 -8.64 -14.55
N ILE A 68 -1.96 -8.26 -14.87
CA ILE A 68 -2.44 -6.88 -14.65
C ILE A 68 -2.38 -6.53 -13.17
N THR A 69 -2.90 -7.42 -12.33
CA THR A 69 -2.91 -7.23 -10.87
C THR A 69 -1.50 -7.17 -10.33
N LEU A 70 -0.63 -8.09 -10.76
CA LEU A 70 0.76 -8.13 -10.32
C LEU A 70 1.50 -6.84 -10.70
N SER A 71 1.28 -6.33 -11.92
CA SER A 71 1.86 -5.07 -12.38
C SER A 71 1.34 -3.89 -11.56
N LEU A 72 0.03 -3.78 -11.33
CA LEU A 72 -0.56 -2.72 -10.51
C LEU A 72 -0.03 -2.74 -9.07
N VAL A 73 -0.01 -3.92 -8.44
CA VAL A 73 0.54 -4.08 -7.08
C VAL A 73 2.02 -3.71 -7.04
N SER A 74 2.80 -4.12 -8.03
CA SER A 74 4.24 -3.82 -8.10
C SER A 74 4.51 -2.33 -8.28
N ILE A 75 3.79 -1.66 -9.20
CA ILE A 75 3.92 -0.21 -9.42
C ILE A 75 3.52 0.56 -8.16
N THR A 76 2.42 0.16 -7.53
CA THR A 76 1.96 0.81 -6.31
C THR A 76 2.98 0.59 -5.19
N ALA A 77 3.45 -0.64 -4.98
CA ALA A 77 4.47 -0.96 -3.99
C ALA A 77 5.77 -0.17 -4.20
N LEU A 78 6.21 0.01 -5.45
CA LEU A 78 7.37 0.83 -5.78
C LEU A 78 7.15 2.30 -5.39
N PHE A 79 5.99 2.87 -5.70
CA PHE A 79 5.64 4.23 -5.29
C PHE A 79 5.69 4.41 -3.76
N PHE A 80 5.22 3.40 -3.03
CA PHE A 80 5.31 3.36 -1.57
C PHE A 80 6.74 3.30 -1.05
N ALA A 81 7.56 2.43 -1.63
CA ALA A 81 8.97 2.31 -1.27
C ALA A 81 9.70 3.65 -1.44
N VAL A 82 9.48 4.34 -2.55
CA VAL A 82 10.07 5.66 -2.82
C VAL A 82 9.58 6.70 -1.79
N LYS A 83 8.28 6.76 -1.51
CA LYS A 83 7.73 7.68 -0.51
C LYS A 83 8.32 7.42 0.89
N LEU A 84 8.43 6.16 1.27
CA LEU A 84 9.00 5.75 2.55
C LEU A 84 10.48 6.14 2.64
N TYR A 85 11.24 5.94 1.55
CA TYR A 85 12.64 6.36 1.47
C TYR A 85 12.81 7.86 1.71
N PHE A 86 12.02 8.71 1.04
CA PHE A 86 12.10 10.15 1.26
C PHE A 86 11.76 10.54 2.70
N LYS A 87 10.73 9.91 3.28
CA LYS A 87 10.35 10.15 4.69
C LYS A 87 11.45 9.72 5.66
N ALA A 88 12.13 8.61 5.39
CA ALA A 88 13.27 8.15 6.19
C ALA A 88 14.44 9.14 6.12
N LYS A 89 14.75 9.66 4.93
CA LYS A 89 15.79 10.67 4.73
C LYS A 89 15.49 11.98 5.45
N GLU A 90 14.23 12.42 5.44
CA GLU A 90 13.79 13.60 6.20
C GLU A 90 13.96 13.37 7.70
N LEU A 91 13.58 12.20 8.20
CA LEU A 91 13.74 11.83 9.59
C LEU A 91 15.20 11.82 10.03
N GLU A 92 16.10 11.29 9.20
CA GLU A 92 17.55 11.29 9.43
C GLU A 92 18.12 12.71 9.56
N LYS A 93 17.67 13.63 8.68
CA LYS A 93 18.05 15.04 8.75
C LYS A 93 17.59 15.67 10.07
N ASN A 94 16.33 15.44 10.46
CA ASN A 94 15.77 15.97 11.69
C ASN A 94 16.51 15.45 12.93
N ILE A 95 16.86 14.16 12.96
CA ILE A 95 17.68 13.56 14.03
C ILE A 95 19.04 14.25 14.10
N THR A 96 19.70 14.43 12.95
CA THR A 96 21.01 15.10 12.88
C THR A 96 20.95 16.53 13.43
N GLU A 97 19.91 17.29 13.09
CA GLU A 97 19.71 18.65 13.61
C GLU A 97 19.50 18.66 15.12
N ILE A 98 18.73 17.71 15.67
CA ILE A 98 18.51 17.56 17.11
C ILE A 98 19.83 17.25 17.82
N VAL A 99 20.59 16.27 17.34
CA VAL A 99 21.88 15.88 17.94
C VAL A 99 22.86 17.06 17.90
N ARG A 100 22.94 17.78 16.78
CA ARG A 100 23.77 18.99 16.66
C ARG A 100 23.36 20.06 17.67
N HIS A 101 22.05 20.28 17.83
CA HIS A 101 21.54 21.27 18.77
C HIS A 101 21.92 20.92 20.21
N ILE A 102 21.76 19.66 20.61
CA ILE A 102 22.15 19.17 21.94
C ILE A 102 23.66 19.34 22.15
N ALA A 103 24.49 18.93 21.19
CA ALA A 103 25.95 19.05 21.29
C ALA A 103 26.41 20.51 21.46
N LEU A 104 25.80 21.45 20.72
CA LEU A 104 26.10 22.89 20.85
C LEU A 104 25.64 23.45 22.20
N GLN A 105 24.50 22.99 22.72
CA GLN A 105 24.03 23.40 24.05
C GLN A 105 24.95 22.88 25.17
N GLU A 106 25.44 21.64 25.07
CA GLU A 106 26.38 21.07 26.04
C GLU A 106 27.74 21.76 26.01
N ALA A 107 28.26 22.11 24.83
CA ALA A 107 29.51 22.84 24.70
C ALA A 107 29.43 24.21 25.41
N LYS A 108 28.34 24.96 25.20
CA LYS A 108 28.10 26.25 25.85
C LYS A 108 27.93 26.18 27.38
N LYS A 109 27.54 25.03 27.93
CA LYS A 109 27.41 24.83 29.39
C LYS A 109 28.74 24.50 30.06
N LYS A 110 29.77 24.11 29.30
CA LYS A 110 31.09 23.74 29.82
C LYS A 110 32.11 24.89 29.77
N GLU A 111 31.80 25.96 29.06
CA GLU A 111 32.49 27.27 29.15
C GLU A 111 31.90 28.09 30.30
#